data_AF-A0A4R1RYC1-F1
#
_entry.id   AF-A0A4R1RYC1-F1
#
_cell.length_a   1.000
_cell.length_b   1.000
_cell.length_c   1.000
_cell.angle_alpha   90.00
_cell.angle_beta   90.00
_cell.angle_gamma   90.00
#
_symmetry.space_group_name_H-M   'P 1'
#
loop_
_entity.id
_entity.type
_entity.pdbx_description
1 polymer ?
#
loop_
_entity_poly.entity_id
_entity_poly.type
_entity_poly.pdbx_seq_one_letter_code
_entity_poly.pdbx_strand_id
1 'polypeptide(L)'
;MSGSLTPTMIGLILFCVFAETAMEVCFKKSADGGYLSLLVKPLIWLGIVFWAVELLAWTIVLEWVPLSIAFPLMASSYVIVVFAGAVIFREKVNLRHAAGVFLVAAGVACVGVTGL
;
A
#
# COMPACT_ATOMS: atom_id res chain seq x y z
N MET A 1 16.37 -19.50 -12.66
CA MET A 1 15.50 -18.32 -12.57
C MET A 1 14.05 -18.79 -12.43
N SER A 2 13.76 -19.62 -11.42
CA SER A 2 12.42 -20.18 -11.22
C SER A 2 11.51 -19.12 -10.59
N GLY A 3 10.45 -18.76 -11.32
CA GLY A 3 9.38 -17.87 -10.88
C GLY A 3 8.50 -18.50 -9.79
N SER A 4 9.10 -19.00 -8.71
CA SER A 4 8.38 -19.50 -7.54
C SER A 4 8.28 -18.36 -6.55
N LEU A 5 7.11 -17.73 -6.45
CA LEU A 5 6.80 -16.79 -5.37
C LEU A 5 7.06 -17.50 -4.03
N THR A 6 8.17 -17.17 -3.38
CA THR A 6 8.53 -17.78 -2.11
C THR A 6 7.63 -17.18 -1.02
N PRO A 7 7.19 -17.94 -0.01
CA PRO A 7 6.35 -17.40 1.08
C PRO A 7 6.94 -16.18 1.77
N THR A 8 8.27 -16.09 1.83
CA THR A 8 9.01 -14.92 2.35
C THR A 8 8.81 -13.66 1.50
N MET A 9 8.78 -13.79 0.17
CA MET A 9 8.54 -12.67 -0.75
C MET A 9 7.11 -12.15 -0.64
N ILE A 10 6.15 -13.06 -0.56
CA ILE A 10 4.74 -12.70 -0.33
C ILE A 10 4.61 -12.00 1.03
N GLY A 11 5.27 -12.50 2.07
CA GLY A 11 5.32 -11.86 3.39
C GLY A 11 5.90 -10.44 3.34
N LEU A 12 6.99 -10.22 2.60
CA LEU A 12 7.58 -8.89 2.41
C LEU A 12 6.64 -7.95 1.67
N ILE A 13 5.95 -8.42 0.61
CA ILE A 13 4.98 -7.61 -0.13
C ILE A 13 3.80 -7.23 0.77
N LEU A 14 3.24 -8.18 1.53
CA LEU A 14 2.17 -7.89 2.48
C LEU A 14 2.61 -6.88 3.55
N PHE A 15 3.85 -6.99 4.00
CA PHE A 15 4.45 -6.01 4.90
C PHE A 15 4.56 -4.62 4.25
N CYS A 16 5.03 -4.52 3.00
CA CYS A 16 5.07 -3.25 2.26
C CYS A 16 3.68 -2.63 2.14
N VAL A 17 2.69 -3.42 1.71
CA VAL A 17 1.29 -2.98 1.57
C VAL A 17 0.72 -2.46 2.90
N PHE A 18 1.04 -3.13 4.00
CA PHE A 18 0.66 -2.67 5.34
C PHE A 18 1.36 -1.37 5.73
N ALA A 19 2.67 -1.27 5.50
CA ALA A 19 3.47 -0.09 5.79
C ALA A 19 2.98 1.13 4.99
N GLU A 20 2.66 0.93 3.71
CA GLU A 20 2.07 1.92 2.81
C GLU A 20 0.74 2.43 3.36
N THR A 21 -0.14 1.51 3.79
CA THR A 21 -1.42 1.86 4.40
C THR A 21 -1.24 2.63 5.70
N ALA A 22 -0.31 2.21 6.56
CA ALA A 22 -0.02 2.88 7.82
C ALA A 22 0.51 4.31 7.59
N MET A 23 1.41 4.48 6.61
CA MET A 23 1.95 5.77 6.18
C MET A 23 0.82 6.71 5.73
N GLU A 24 -0.02 6.28 4.79
CA GLU A 24 -1.12 7.08 4.24
C GLU A 24 -2.10 7.54 5.33
N VAL A 25 -2.45 6.64 6.26
CA VAL A 25 -3.30 6.96 7.41
C VAL A 25 -2.63 7.97 8.34
N CYS A 26 -1.31 7.85 8.59
CA CYS A 26 -0.56 8.78 9.42
C CYS A 26 -0.48 10.18 8.79
N PHE A 27 -0.22 10.26 7.49
CA PHE A 27 -0.17 11.52 6.76
C PHE A 27 -1.54 12.20 6.71
N LYS A 28 -2.61 11.44 6.45
CA LYS A 28 -3.96 12.00 6.44
C LYS A 28 -4.39 12.54 7.80
N LYS A 29 -4.04 11.87 8.90
CA LYS A 29 -4.26 12.40 10.26
C LYS A 29 -3.39 13.62 10.57
N SER A 30 -2.19 13.69 10.01
CA SER A 30 -1.26 14.80 10.26
C SER A 30 -1.66 16.08 9.52
N ALA A 31 -2.35 15.96 8.38
CA ALA A 31 -2.74 17.06 7.49
C ALA A 31 -3.62 18.15 8.14
N ASP A 32 -4.18 17.93 9.33
CA ASP A 32 -5.08 18.87 10.00
C ASP A 32 -4.34 19.97 10.78
N GLY A 33 -4.03 21.14 10.18
CA GLY A 33 -3.46 22.26 10.96
C GLY A 33 -2.49 23.23 10.27
N GLY A 34 -2.39 23.25 8.94
CA GLY A 34 -1.53 24.18 8.20
C GLY A 34 -0.05 23.75 8.13
N TYR A 35 0.68 24.23 7.12
CA TYR A 35 1.98 23.67 6.71
C TYR A 35 3.07 23.69 7.78
N LEU A 36 3.12 24.73 8.61
CA LEU A 36 4.18 24.88 9.63
C LEU A 36 3.97 23.97 10.84
N SER A 37 2.72 23.57 11.14
CA SER A 37 2.44 22.68 12.27
C SER A 37 2.67 21.20 11.94
N LEU A 38 2.78 20.85 10.65
CA LEU A 38 3.06 19.49 10.19
C LEU A 38 4.37 18.94 10.79
N LEU A 39 5.43 19.75 10.80
CA LEU A 39 6.77 19.34 11.27
C LEU A 39 6.82 19.07 12.78
N VAL A 40 5.89 19.66 13.54
CA VAL A 40 5.82 19.53 15.00
C VAL A 40 5.04 18.26 15.41
N LYS A 41 4.23 17.70 14.50
CA LYS A 41 3.38 16.57 14.83
C LYS A 41 4.16 15.25 14.79
N PRO A 42 4.12 14.44 15.88
CA PRO A 42 4.82 13.15 15.91
C PRO A 42 4.29 12.15 14.87
N LEU A 43 3.02 12.29 14.45
CA LEU A 43 2.42 11.40 13.45
C LEU A 43 3.06 11.53 12.06
N ILE A 44 3.58 12.70 11.67
CA ILE A 44 4.23 12.83 10.37
C ILE A 44 5.56 12.08 10.35
N TRP A 45 6.30 12.15 11.46
CA TRP A 45 7.56 11.43 11.64
C TRP A 45 7.32 9.92 11.64
N LEU A 46 6.23 9.46 12.26
CA LEU A 46 5.84 8.06 12.20
C LEU A 46 5.53 7.62 10.75
N GLY A 47 4.81 8.43 9.98
CA GLY A 47 4.58 8.17 8.55
C GLY A 47 5.89 8.13 7.75
N ILE A 48 6.82 9.05 8.01
CA ILE A 48 8.15 9.07 7.37
C ILE A 48 8.95 7.80 7.70
N VAL A 49 8.88 7.32 8.94
CA VAL A 49 9.54 6.07 9.33
C VAL A 49 8.94 4.87 8.59
N PHE A 50 7.61 4.78 8.52
CA PHE A 50 6.95 3.73 7.73
C PHE A 50 7.36 3.80 6.26
N TRP A 51 7.40 4.99 5.67
CA TRP A 51 7.84 5.21 4.31
C TRP A 51 9.30 4.76 4.07
N ALA A 52 10.20 5.12 4.98
CA ALA A 52 11.61 4.73 4.88
C ALA A 52 11.79 3.21 4.98
N VAL A 53 11.05 2.56 5.88
CA VAL A 53 11.09 1.10 6.05
C VAL A 53 10.46 0.39 4.84
N GLU A 54 9.35 0.90 4.33
CA GLU A 54 8.69 0.41 3.13
C GLU A 54 9.60 0.51 1.91
N LEU A 55 10.29 1.64 1.73
CA LEU A 55 11.24 1.84 0.63
C LEU A 55 12.33 0.76 0.62
N LEU A 56 12.90 0.44 1.78
CA LEU A 56 13.93 -0.60 1.92
C LEU A 56 13.35 -1.98 1.60
N ALA A 57 12.20 -2.32 2.19
CA ALA A 57 11.53 -3.60 1.95
C ALA A 57 11.12 -3.77 0.48
N TRP A 58 10.61 -2.72 -0.15
CA TRP A 58 10.22 -2.71 -1.55
C TRP A 58 11.41 -2.87 -2.48
N THR A 59 12.53 -2.21 -2.18
CA THR A 59 13.77 -2.37 -2.95
C THR A 59 14.25 -3.83 -2.91
N ILE A 60 14.17 -4.47 -1.75
CA ILE A 60 14.46 -5.90 -1.62
C ILE A 60 13.47 -6.70 -2.48
N VAL A 61 12.16 -6.47 -2.39
CA VAL A 61 11.18 -7.18 -3.22
C VAL A 61 11.52 -7.10 -4.72
N LEU A 62 11.91 -5.92 -5.21
CA LEU A 62 12.25 -5.70 -6.62
C LEU A 62 13.54 -6.40 -7.07
N GLU A 63 14.46 -6.72 -6.15
CA GLU A 63 15.67 -7.48 -6.45
C GLU A 63 15.33 -8.95 -6.79
N TRP A 64 14.31 -9.52 -6.12
CA TRP A 64 14.01 -10.94 -6.20
C TRP A 64 12.77 -11.28 -7.05
N VAL A 65 11.83 -10.34 -7.20
CA VAL A 65 10.56 -10.55 -7.89
C VAL A 65 10.54 -9.72 -9.18
N PRO A 66 10.18 -10.33 -10.34
CA PRO A 66 10.06 -9.57 -11.59
C PRO A 66 8.98 -8.49 -11.45
N LEU A 67 9.24 -7.30 -12.01
CA LEU A 67 8.32 -6.15 -11.96
C LEU A 67 6.91 -6.50 -12.44
N SER A 68 6.78 -7.40 -13.42
CA SER A 68 5.49 -7.84 -13.96
C SER A 68 4.58 -8.52 -12.92
N ILE A 69 5.14 -9.09 -11.85
CA ILE A 69 4.41 -9.74 -10.76
C ILE A 69 4.35 -8.84 -9.52
N ALA A 70 5.45 -8.14 -9.21
CA ALA A 70 5.53 -7.27 -8.04
C ALA A 70 4.54 -6.09 -8.15
N PHE A 71 4.42 -5.46 -9.32
CA PHE A 71 3.61 -4.26 -9.51
C PHE A 71 2.10 -4.50 -9.33
N PRO A 72 1.50 -5.57 -9.90
CA PRO A 72 0.12 -5.93 -9.59
C PRO A 72 -0.11 -6.23 -8.11
N LEU A 73 0.81 -6.94 -7.45
CA LEU A 73 0.66 -7.23 -6.02
C LEU A 73 0.71 -5.95 -5.18
N MET A 74 1.61 -5.02 -5.53
CA MET A 74 1.63 -3.70 -4.90
C MET A 74 0.36 -2.91 -5.19
N ALA A 75 -0.24 -2.98 -6.38
CA ALA A 75 -1.51 -2.32 -6.68
C ALA A 75 -2.70 -2.77 -5.78
N SER A 76 -2.57 -3.91 -5.07
CA SER A 76 -3.53 -4.30 -4.03
C SER A 76 -3.53 -3.36 -2.82
N SER A 77 -2.41 -2.65 -2.57
CA SER A 77 -2.31 -1.65 -1.49
C SER A 77 -3.37 -0.58 -1.63
N TYR A 78 -3.64 -0.12 -2.85
CA TYR A 78 -4.65 0.89 -3.12
C TYR A 78 -6.03 0.48 -2.59
N VAL A 79 -6.42 -0.79 -2.79
CA VAL A 79 -7.69 -1.33 -2.29
C VAL A 79 -7.72 -1.29 -0.76
N ILE A 80 -6.61 -1.66 -0.12
CA ILE A 80 -6.46 -1.69 1.34
C ILE A 80 -6.43 -0.27 1.91
N VAL A 81 -5.74 0.67 1.27
CA VAL A 81 -5.68 2.10 1.65
C VAL A 81 -7.07 2.72 1.57
N VAL A 82 -7.81 2.50 0.48
CA VAL A 82 -9.19 3.02 0.34
C VAL A 82 -10.11 2.40 1.40
N PHE A 83 -9.99 1.10 1.64
CA PHE A 83 -10.76 0.42 2.68
C PHE A 83 -10.42 0.94 4.09
N ALA A 84 -9.14 1.05 4.42
CA ALA A 84 -8.67 1.63 5.67
C ALA A 84 -9.13 3.08 5.82
N GLY A 85 -9.11 3.86 4.74
CA GLY A 85 -9.62 5.22 4.68
C GLY A 85 -11.11 5.29 5.02
N ALA A 86 -11.91 4.44 4.38
CA ALA A 86 -13.35 4.33 4.62
C ALA A 86 -13.68 3.92 6.06
N VAL A 87 -12.93 2.99 6.64
CA VAL A 87 -13.16 2.50 8.02
C VAL A 87 -12.68 3.50 9.07
N ILE A 88 -11.48 4.04 8.92
CA ILE A 88 -10.83 4.90 9.93
C ILE A 88 -11.39 6.32 9.90
N PHE A 89 -11.59 6.90 8.71
CA PHE A 89 -12.05 8.28 8.56
C PHE A 89 -13.55 8.38 8.27
N ARG A 90 -14.26 7.24 8.14
CA ARG A 90 -15.69 7.18 7.80
C ARG A 90 -16.06 8.01 6.57
N GLU A 91 -15.14 8.06 5.61
CA GLU A 91 -15.38 8.77 4.35
C GLU A 91 -16.47 8.06 3.55
N LYS A 92 -17.39 8.84 2.96
CA LYS A 92 -18.44 8.30 2.10
C LYS A 92 -17.83 7.81 0.80
N VAL A 93 -17.57 6.51 0.71
CA VAL A 93 -17.16 5.87 -0.53
C VAL A 93 -18.34 5.86 -1.49
N ASN A 94 -18.25 6.66 -2.55
CA ASN A 94 -19.27 6.70 -3.61
C ASN A 94 -19.30 5.35 -4.35
N LEU A 95 -20.46 4.93 -4.85
CA LEU A 95 -20.65 3.68 -5.63
C LEU A 95 -19.69 3.60 -6.82
N ARG A 96 -19.40 4.74 -7.45
CA ARG A 96 -18.39 4.84 -8.53
C ARG A 96 -16.97 4.52 -8.06
N HIS A 97 -16.61 4.95 -6.86
CA HIS A 97 -15.30 4.64 -6.27
C HIS A 97 -15.21 3.15 -5.92
N ALA A 98 -16.26 2.57 -5.34
CA ALA A 98 -16.32 1.15 -5.04
C ALA A 98 -16.20 0.29 -6.31
N ALA A 99 -16.83 0.69 -7.41
CA ALA A 99 -16.69 0.01 -8.71
C ALA A 99 -15.25 0.07 -9.25
N GLY A 100 -14.57 1.22 -9.12
CA GLY A 100 -13.17 1.36 -9.49
C GLY A 100 -12.23 0.49 -8.64
N VAL A 101 -12.45 0.47 -7.32
CA VAL A 101 -11.71 -0.40 -6.39
C VAL A 101 -11.90 -1.88 -6.75
N PHE A 102 -13.12 -2.28 -7.11
CA PHE A 102 -13.41 -3.64 -7.55
C PHE A 102 -12.70 -4.00 -8.85
N LEU A 103 -12.66 -3.07 -9.83
CA LEU A 103 -11.91 -3.25 -11.08
C LEU A 103 -10.40 -3.40 -10.83
N VAL A 104 -9.82 -2.60 -9.93
CA VAL A 104 -8.40 -2.72 -9.54
C VAL A 104 -8.16 -4.08 -8.89
N ALA A 105 -9.00 -4.48 -7.94
CA ALA A 105 -8.91 -5.78 -7.27
C ALA A 105 -9.01 -6.96 -8.27
N ALA A 106 -9.93 -6.87 -9.23
CA ALA A 106 -10.11 -7.87 -10.28
C ALA A 106 -8.89 -7.92 -11.22
N GLY A 107 -8.32 -6.76 -11.58
CA GLY A 107 -7.09 -6.66 -12.36
C GLY A 107 -5.91 -7.30 -11.65
N VAL A 108 -5.73 -7.00 -10.36
CA VAL A 108 -4.70 -7.61 -9.51
C VAL A 108 -4.86 -9.12 -9.44
N ALA A 109 -6.09 -9.61 -9.21
CA ALA A 109 -6.37 -11.05 -9.16
C ALA A 109 -6.05 -11.75 -10.48
N CYS A 110 -6.41 -11.14 -11.61
CA CYS A 110 -6.14 -11.70 -12.94
C CYS A 110 -4.63 -11.83 -13.21
N VAL A 111 -3.85 -10.79 -12.92
CA VAL A 111 -2.39 -10.85 -13.12
C VAL A 111 -1.71 -11.73 -12.07
N GLY A 112 -2.17 -11.68 -10.82
CA GLY A 112 -1.67 -12.55 -9.75
C GLY A 112 -1.82 -14.04 -10.07
N VAL A 113 -2.99 -14.45 -10.59
CA VAL A 113 -3.23 -15.83 -11.03
C VAL A 113 -2.39 -16.23 -12.24
N THR A 114 -1.97 -15.28 -13.07
CA THR A 114 -1.11 -15.54 -14.24
C THR A 114 0.38 -15.57 -13.86
N GLY A 115 0.76 -14.93 -12.76
CA GLY A 115 2.14 -14.88 -12.25
C GLY A 115 2.48 -15.90 -11.15
N LEU A 116 1.48 -16.59 -10.59
CA LEU A 116 1.59 -17.73 -9.68
C LEU A 116 1.75 -19.05 -10.47
#